data_AF-A0AAW8AGI0-F1
#
_entry.id   AF-A0AAW8AGI0-F1
#
_cell.length_a   1.000
_cell.length_b   1.000
_cell.length_c   1.000
_cell.angle_alpha   90.00
_cell.angle_beta   90.00
_cell.angle_gamma   90.00
#
_symmetry.space_group_name_H-M   'P 1'
#
loop_
_entity.id
_entity.type
_entity.pdbx_description
1 polymer ?
#
loop_
_entity_poly.entity_id
_entity_poly.type
_entity_poly.pdbx_seq_one_letter_code
_entity_poly.pdbx_strand_id
1 'polypeptide(L)'
;MNIEIIAGLVVVILGAIAGAFGIGHARGTSKAEAKAEQHHTEAKAAASIAVAERKAEATKGASDVEESVKRMGDDDVDRELRGHFTRPGSR
;
A
#
# COMPACT_ATOMS: atom_id res chain seq x y z
N MET A 1 -63.22 -17.38 -0.03
CA MET A 1 -62.90 -16.73 1.26
C MET A 1 -61.77 -17.39 2.05
N ASN A 2 -61.76 -18.71 2.31
CA ASN A 2 -60.67 -19.30 3.12
C ASN A 2 -59.35 -19.47 2.33
N ILE A 3 -59.42 -19.82 1.04
CA ILE A 3 -58.24 -20.05 0.18
C ILE A 3 -57.52 -18.74 -0.16
N GLU A 4 -58.23 -17.63 -0.35
CA GLU A 4 -57.63 -16.33 -0.66
C GLU A 4 -56.82 -15.76 0.52
N ILE A 5 -57.28 -15.97 1.75
CA ILE A 5 -56.56 -15.58 2.96
C ILE A 5 -55.28 -16.39 3.11
N ILE A 6 -55.33 -17.70 2.82
CA ILE A 6 -54.15 -18.58 2.85
C ILE A 6 -53.15 -18.20 1.76
N ALA A 7 -53.62 -17.94 0.54
CA ALA A 7 -52.76 -17.52 -0.57
C ALA A 7 -52.10 -16.16 -0.28
N GLY A 8 -52.83 -15.20 0.28
CA GLY A 8 -52.28 -13.91 0.69
C GLY A 8 -51.19 -14.06 1.75
N LEU A 9 -51.38 -14.94 2.73
CA LEU A 9 -50.39 -15.19 3.79
C LEU A 9 -49.10 -15.82 3.25
N VAL A 10 -49.19 -16.74 2.29
CA VAL A 10 -48.01 -17.34 1.63
C VAL A 10 -47.21 -16.28 0.85
N VAL A 11 -47.88 -15.38 0.13
CA VAL A 11 -47.21 -14.30 -0.62
C VAL A 11 -46.48 -13.33 0.32
N VAL A 12 -47.07 -13.01 1.48
CA VAL A 12 -46.44 -12.15 2.49
C VAL A 12 -45.17 -12.79 3.06
N ILE A 13 -45.19 -14.09 3.35
CA ILE A 13 -44.02 -14.81 3.88
C ILE A 13 -42.89 -14.85 2.84
N LEU A 14 -43.20 -15.14 1.58
CA LEU A 14 -42.20 -15.16 0.51
C LEU A 14 -41.63 -13.76 0.24
N GLY A 15 -42.47 -12.72 0.29
CA GLY A 15 -42.03 -11.32 0.19
C GLY A 15 -41.08 -10.92 1.32
N ALA A 16 -41.35 -11.36 2.56
CA ALA A 16 -40.48 -11.10 3.70
C ALA A 16 -39.11 -11.80 3.57
N ILE A 17 -39.09 -13.05 3.11
CA ILE A 17 -37.84 -13.80 2.88
C ILE A 17 -37.03 -13.17 1.74
N ALA A 18 -37.67 -12.80 0.62
CA ALA A 18 -37.02 -12.15 -0.51
C ALA A 18 -36.50 -10.75 -0.15
N GLY A 19 -37.25 -9.97 0.65
CA GLY A 19 -36.82 -8.67 1.15
C GLY A 19 -35.61 -8.77 2.09
N ALA A 20 -35.60 -9.76 2.97
CA ALA A 20 -34.47 -10.02 3.86
C ALA A 20 -33.21 -10.48 3.07
N PHE A 21 -33.38 -11.33 2.05
CA PHE A 21 -32.26 -11.83 1.24
C PHE A 21 -31.70 -10.76 0.28
N GLY A 22 -32.57 -9.94 -0.31
CA GLY A 22 -32.17 -8.83 -1.20
C GLY A 22 -31.38 -7.73 -0.48
N ILE A 23 -31.79 -7.36 0.74
CA ILE A 23 -31.06 -6.38 1.56
C ILE A 23 -29.76 -6.97 2.13
N GLY A 24 -29.76 -8.26 2.48
CA GLY A 24 -28.57 -8.97 2.96
C GLY A 24 -27.46 -9.07 1.91
N HIS A 25 -27.81 -9.38 0.66
CA HIS A 25 -26.84 -9.53 -0.43
C HIS A 25 -26.22 -8.18 -0.83
N ALA A 26 -27.01 -7.10 -0.92
CA ALA A 26 -26.53 -5.76 -1.22
C ALA A 26 -25.54 -5.22 -0.16
N ARG A 27 -25.70 -5.65 1.10
CA ARG A 27 -24.83 -5.23 2.21
C ARG A 27 -23.56 -6.09 2.34
N GLY A 28 -23.59 -7.34 1.85
CA GLY A 28 -22.46 -8.26 1.86
C GLY A 28 -21.42 -7.94 0.79
N THR A 29 -21.86 -7.62 -0.44
CA THR A 29 -20.95 -7.22 -1.54
C THR A 29 -20.33 -5.84 -1.29
N SER A 30 -21.13 -4.88 -0.81
CA SER A 30 -20.66 -3.51 -0.51
C SER A 30 -19.59 -3.44 0.59
N LYS A 31 -19.65 -4.31 1.61
CA LYS A 31 -18.60 -4.40 2.65
C LYS A 31 -17.33 -5.11 2.18
N ALA A 32 -17.44 -6.05 1.23
CA ALA A 32 -16.29 -6.75 0.67
C ALA A 32 -15.52 -5.84 -0.30
N GLU A 33 -16.22 -5.08 -1.14
CA GLU A 33 -15.62 -4.08 -2.04
C GLU A 33 -14.95 -2.95 -1.26
N ALA A 34 -15.62 -2.41 -0.22
CA ALA A 34 -15.04 -1.35 0.61
C ALA A 34 -13.77 -1.79 1.35
N LYS A 35 -13.69 -3.06 1.78
CA LYS A 35 -12.46 -3.60 2.40
C LYS A 35 -11.35 -3.85 1.39
N ALA A 36 -11.67 -4.35 0.20
CA ALA A 36 -10.66 -4.58 -0.85
C ALA A 36 -10.00 -3.26 -1.30
N GLU A 37 -10.78 -2.19 -1.47
CA GLU A 37 -10.26 -0.88 -1.85
C GLU A 37 -9.43 -0.21 -0.74
N GLN A 38 -9.84 -0.39 0.53
CA GLN A 38 -9.04 0.04 1.68
C GLN A 38 -7.71 -0.71 1.77
N HIS A 39 -7.71 -2.03 1.60
CA HIS A 39 -6.46 -2.81 1.62
C HIS A 39 -5.50 -2.43 0.48
N HIS A 40 -6.03 -2.12 -0.72
CA HIS A 40 -5.20 -1.67 -1.84
C HIS A 40 -4.62 -0.27 -1.62
N THR A 41 -5.37 0.64 -0.99
CA THR A 41 -4.89 2.00 -0.69
C THR A 41 -3.88 2.01 0.47
N GLU A 42 -4.10 1.23 1.52
CA GLU A 42 -3.16 1.03 2.63
C GLU A 42 -1.85 0.39 2.16
N ALA A 43 -1.91 -0.67 1.34
CA ALA A 43 -0.72 -1.31 0.80
C ALA A 43 0.09 -0.38 -0.11
N LYS A 44 -0.59 0.43 -0.93
CA LYS A 44 0.06 1.43 -1.80
C LYS A 44 0.70 2.56 -0.98
N ALA A 45 0.06 2.99 0.11
CA ALA A 45 0.61 3.99 1.01
C ALA A 45 1.88 3.46 1.70
N ALA A 46 1.84 2.25 2.26
CA ALA A 46 2.99 1.62 2.89
C ALA A 46 4.17 1.42 1.93
N ALA A 47 3.90 0.95 0.70
CA ALA A 47 4.94 0.80 -0.33
C ALA A 47 5.53 2.16 -0.74
N SER A 48 4.71 3.20 -0.86
CA SER A 48 5.17 4.55 -1.20
C SER A 48 6.02 5.17 -0.08
N ILE A 49 5.64 4.95 1.18
CA ILE A 49 6.41 5.37 2.36
C ILE A 49 7.76 4.65 2.39
N ALA A 50 7.79 3.33 2.22
CA ALA A 50 9.03 2.56 2.20
C ALA A 50 9.99 3.00 1.07
N VAL A 51 9.45 3.32 -0.11
CA VAL A 51 10.25 3.89 -1.22
C VAL A 51 10.75 5.29 -0.89
N ALA A 52 9.93 6.13 -0.26
CA ALA A 52 10.32 7.47 0.16
C ALA A 52 11.41 7.43 1.25
N GLU A 53 11.28 6.57 2.25
CA GLU A 53 12.28 6.36 3.31
C GLU A 53 13.60 5.87 2.74
N ARG A 54 13.58 4.86 1.86
CA ARG A 54 14.80 4.38 1.17
C ARG A 54 15.46 5.48 0.36
N LYS A 55 14.69 6.34 -0.31
CA LYS A 55 15.23 7.48 -1.06
C LYS A 55 15.82 8.54 -0.13
N ALA A 56 15.18 8.82 0.99
CA ALA A 56 15.67 9.77 1.98
C ALA A 56 17.00 9.28 2.59
N GLU A 57 17.09 8.01 2.95
CA GLU A 57 18.31 7.40 3.48
C GLU A 57 19.45 7.40 2.45
N ALA A 58 19.17 7.06 1.19
CA ALA A 58 20.17 7.13 0.11
C ALA A 58 20.64 8.57 -0.14
N THR A 59 19.72 9.54 -0.12
CA THR A 59 20.06 10.97 -0.29
C THR A 59 20.90 11.48 0.88
N LYS A 60 20.54 11.08 2.11
CA LYS A 60 21.29 11.44 3.31
C LYS A 60 22.70 10.85 3.25
N GLY A 61 22.84 9.55 2.97
CA GLY A 61 24.14 8.90 2.86
C GLY A 61 25.03 9.54 1.78
N ALA A 62 24.46 9.92 0.63
CA ALA A 62 25.18 10.66 -0.40
C ALA A 62 25.62 12.05 0.08
N SER A 63 24.74 12.77 0.78
CA SER A 63 25.05 14.09 1.35
C SER A 63 26.14 14.02 2.42
N ASP A 64 26.09 13.01 3.30
CA ASP A 64 27.08 12.81 4.37
C ASP A 64 28.46 12.51 3.77
N VAL A 65 28.52 11.71 2.69
CA VAL A 65 29.76 11.44 1.95
C VAL A 65 30.26 12.72 1.28
N GLU A 66 29.39 13.49 0.63
CA GLU A 66 29.77 14.75 -0.02
C GLU A 66 30.31 15.76 0.99
N GLU A 67 29.67 15.90 2.16
CA GLU A 67 30.13 16.77 3.24
C GLU A 67 31.48 16.32 3.79
N SER A 68 31.66 15.00 3.97
CA SER A 68 32.95 14.44 4.39
C SER A 68 34.06 14.78 3.40
N VAL A 69 33.80 14.70 2.10
CA VAL A 69 34.76 15.05 1.05
C VAL A 69 35.04 16.56 1.03
N LYS A 70 34.01 17.42 1.16
CA LYS A 70 34.18 18.88 1.17
C LYS A 70 35.03 19.39 2.35
N ARG A 71 35.00 18.70 3.49
CA ARG A 71 35.78 19.05 4.68
C ARG A 71 37.21 18.50 4.64
N MET A 72 37.49 17.60 3.70
CA MET A 72 38.80 16.98 3.55
C MET A 72 39.80 18.01 2.98
N GLY A 73 41.05 17.97 3.43
CA GLY A 73 42.09 18.85 2.89
C GLY A 73 42.43 18.52 1.44
N ASP A 74 42.93 19.49 0.69
CA ASP A 74 43.21 19.35 -0.76
C ASP A 74 44.08 18.11 -1.07
N ASP A 75 45.09 17.83 -0.26
CA ASP A 75 46.02 16.68 -0.43
C ASP A 75 45.50 15.35 0.15
N ASP A 76 44.44 15.38 0.96
CA ASP A 76 43.93 14.19 1.65
C ASP A 76 43.07 13.34 0.71
N VAL A 77 42.32 13.97 -0.20
CA VAL A 77 41.52 13.26 -1.22
C VAL A 77 42.42 12.45 -2.15
N ASP A 78 43.51 13.06 -2.66
CA ASP A 78 44.47 12.38 -3.53
C ASP A 78 45.19 11.22 -2.82
N ARG A 79 45.44 11.37 -1.51
CA ARG A 79 46.06 10.34 -0.69
C ARG A 79 45.14 9.14 -0.48
N GLU A 80 43.87 9.38 -0.14
CA GLU A 80 42.85 8.35 0.01
C GLU A 80 42.60 7.60 -1.31
N LEU A 81 42.49 8.33 -2.41
CA LEU A 81 42.35 7.74 -3.74
C LEU A 81 43.57 6.88 -4.12
N ARG A 82 44.79 7.32 -3.79
CA ARG A 82 46.00 6.55 -4.09
C ARG A 82 46.14 5.29 -3.21
N GLY A 83 45.66 5.32 -1.97
CA GLY A 83 45.80 4.21 -1.02
C GLY A 83 44.69 3.16 -1.08
N HIS A 84 43.44 3.59 -1.32
CA HIS A 84 42.25 2.74 -1.10
C HIS A 84 41.32 2.61 -2.31
N PHE A 85 41.42 3.48 -3.32
CA PHE A 85 40.53 3.40 -4.46
C PHE A 85 40.91 2.26 -5.40
N THR A 86 40.02 1.28 -5.54
CA THR A 86 40.13 0.24 -6.57
C THR A 86 39.27 0.64 -7.76
N ARG A 87 39.91 0.98 -8.88
CA ARG A 87 39.19 1.37 -10.11
C ARG A 87 38.30 0.21 -10.59
N PRO A 88 36.98 0.42 -10.73
CA PRO A 88 36.12 -0.59 -11.31
C PRO A 88 36.54 -0.88 -12.76
N GLY A 89 36.74 -2.14 -13.11
CA GLY A 89 37.15 -2.56 -14.46
C GLY A 89 38.65 -2.53 -14.75
N SER A 90 39.51 -2.40 -13.73
CA SER A 90 40.95 -2.68 -13.88
C SER A 90 41.24 -4.18 -13.72
N ARG A 91 40.68 -5.00 -14.60
CA ARG A 91 41.10 -6.37 -14.95
C ARG A 91 40.65 -6.66 -16.37
#